data_AF-A0A3D1VAK0-F1
#
_entry.id   AF-A0A3D1VAK0-F1
#
_cell.length_a   1.000
_cell.length_b   1.000
_cell.length_c   1.000
_cell.angle_alpha   90.00
_cell.angle_beta   90.00
_cell.angle_gamma   90.00
#
_symmetry.space_group_name_H-M   'P 1'
#
loop_
_entity.id
_entity.type
_entity.pdbx_description
1 polymer ?
#
loop_
_entity_poly.entity_id
_entity_poly.type
_entity_poly.pdbx_seq_one_letter_code
_entity_poly.pdbx_strand_id
1 'polypeptide(L)' 'SGQGCEECLKTGDSWVNLRICLICGHVGCCDSSKNKHATRHFRETGHPIMQSFEPGEDWRWCYIDQIYL' A
#
# COMPACT_ATOMS: atom_id res chain seq x y z
N SER A 1 -7.07 3.13 -13.98
CA SER A 1 -6.85 2.71 -12.58
C SER A 1 -5.94 1.50 -12.58
N GLY A 2 -4.78 1.59 -11.92
CA GLY A 2 -3.86 0.45 -11.82
C GLY A 2 -4.57 -0.72 -11.13
N GLN A 3 -4.53 -1.91 -11.74
CA GLN A 3 -5.27 -3.09 -11.27
C GLN A 3 -4.62 -3.80 -10.07
N GLY A 4 -3.56 -3.24 -9.50
CA GLY A 4 -2.82 -3.88 -8.42
C GLY A 4 -1.53 -3.17 -8.08
N CYS A 5 -0.69 -3.86 -7.31
CA CYS A 5 0.65 -3.39 -7.01
C CYS A 5 1.55 -3.51 -8.24
N GLU A 6 1.96 -2.38 -8.80
CA GLU A 6 2.71 -2.31 -10.06
C GLU A 6 4.02 -3.11 -10.00
N GLU A 7 4.72 -3.07 -8.87
CA GLU A 7 5.99 -3.76 -8.71
C GLU A 7 5.81 -5.28 -8.59
N CYS A 8 4.74 -5.76 -7.97
CA CYS A 8 4.43 -7.20 -7.98
C CYS A 8 4.06 -7.66 -9.39
N LEU A 9 3.30 -6.85 -10.13
CA LEU A 9 2.97 -7.15 -11.53
C LEU A 9 4.23 -7.23 -12.41
N LYS A 10 5.21 -6.35 -12.20
CA LYS A 10 6.50 -6.37 -12.92
C LYS A 10 7.32 -7.62 -12.64
N THR A 11 7.26 -8.18 -11.43
CA THR A 11 8.01 -9.39 -11.06
C THR A 11 7.21 -10.67 -11.27
N GLY A 12 5.91 -10.58 -11.58
CA GLY A 12 5.01 -11.74 -11.62
C GLY A 12 4.72 -12.32 -10.23
N ASP A 13 4.95 -11.55 -9.15
CA ASP A 13 4.57 -11.94 -7.80
C ASP A 13 3.09 -11.65 -7.52
N SER A 14 2.55 -12.33 -6.51
CA SER A 14 1.23 -12.06 -5.94
C SER A 14 1.31 -11.18 -4.69
N TRP A 15 0.15 -10.75 -4.22
CA TRP A 15 -0.04 -10.04 -2.96
C TRP A 15 -1.24 -10.60 -2.21
N VAL A 16 -1.33 -10.26 -0.92
CA VAL A 16 -2.50 -10.59 -0.09
C VAL A 16 -3.55 -9.49 -0.25
N ASN A 17 -3.26 -8.29 0.25
CA ASN A 17 -4.12 -7.12 0.14
C ASN A 17 -3.35 -5.93 -0.43
N LEU A 18 -4.08 -4.97 -0.98
CA LEU A 18 -3.53 -3.75 -1.55
C LEU A 18 -3.76 -2.54 -0.65
N ARG A 19 -2.88 -1.55 -0.79
CA ARG A 19 -2.99 -0.25 -0.14
C ARG A 19 -2.71 0.86 -1.14
N ILE A 20 -3.46 1.95 -1.06
CA ILE A 20 -3.25 3.14 -1.87
C ILE A 20 -2.72 4.29 -1.02
N CYS A 21 -1.70 4.97 -1.52
CA CYS A 21 -1.17 6.18 -0.91
C CYS A 21 -2.10 7.35 -1.17
N LEU A 22 -2.61 7.99 -0.11
CA LEU A 22 -3.52 9.14 -0.26
C LEU A 22 -2.81 10.44 -0.66
N ILE A 23 -1.47 10.43 -0.72
CA ILE A 23 -0.67 11.61 -1.08
C ILE A 23 -0.33 11.63 -2.58
N CYS A 24 0.01 10.48 -3.16
CA CYS A 24 0.42 10.39 -4.57
C CYS A 24 -0.36 9.37 -5.41
N GLY A 25 -1.28 8.61 -4.82
CA GLY A 25 -2.08 7.59 -5.53
C GLY A 25 -1.37 6.29 -5.86
N HIS A 26 -0.12 6.08 -5.40
CA HIS A 26 0.61 4.84 -5.60
C HIS A 26 -0.07 3.66 -4.90
N VAL A 27 -0.18 2.51 -5.59
CA VAL A 27 -0.77 1.27 -5.04
C VAL A 27 0.32 0.27 -4.74
N GLY A 28 0.46 -0.10 -3.47
CA GLY A 28 1.45 -1.06 -2.97
C GLY A 28 0.81 -2.25 -2.26
N CYS A 29 1.47 -3.41 -2.29
CA CYS A 29 1.05 -4.56 -1.49
C CYS A 29 1.31 -4.34 0.01
N CYS A 30 0.42 -4.87 0.86
CA CYS A 30 0.45 -4.65 2.30
C CYS A 30 1.66 -5.29 3.01
N ASP A 31 1.86 -4.96 4.29
CA ASP A 31 2.94 -5.50 5.12
C ASP A 31 2.89 -7.03 5.32
N SER A 32 1.71 -7.64 5.17
CA SER A 32 1.51 -9.10 5.21
C SER A 32 1.84 -9.79 3.88
N SER A 33 2.00 -9.03 2.79
CA SER A 33 2.45 -9.57 1.51
C SER A 33 3.96 -9.77 1.53
N LYS A 34 4.46 -10.74 0.76
CA LYS A 34 5.90 -11.07 0.65
C LYS A 34 6.78 -9.84 0.43
N ASN A 35 6.35 -8.93 -0.44
CA ASN A 35 7.19 -7.84 -0.94
C ASN A 35 7.04 -6.49 -0.19
N LYS A 36 5.98 -6.30 0.60
CA LYS A 36 5.77 -5.12 1.47
C LYS A 36 5.96 -3.76 0.77
N HIS A 37 5.40 -3.63 -0.43
CA HIS A 37 5.62 -2.46 -1.28
C HIS A 37 5.04 -1.17 -0.72
N ALA A 38 3.91 -1.22 0.00
CA ALA A 38 3.37 -0.03 0.69
C ALA A 38 4.35 0.53 1.73
N THR A 39 5.02 -0.35 2.48
CA THR A 39 6.03 0.03 3.49
C THR A 39 7.31 0.58 2.84
N ARG A 40 7.76 -0.06 1.76
CA ARG A 40 8.92 0.43 0.99
C ARG A 40 8.64 1.82 0.42
N HIS A 41 7.47 2.00 -0.18
CA HIS A 41 7.01 3.29 -0.71
C HIS A 41 7.04 4.38 0.37
N PHE A 42 6.53 4.10 1.57
CA PHE A 42 6.65 5.04 2.71
C PHE A 42 8.12 5.37 3.03
N ARG A 43 9.01 4.37 3.09
CA ARG A 43 10.43 4.60 3.41
C ARG A 43 11.18 5.41 2.37
N GLU A 44 10.80 5.29 1.09
CA GLU A 44 11.44 5.98 -0.02
C GLU A 44 10.91 7.40 -0.23
N THR A 45 9.60 7.61 -0.05
CA THR A 45 8.94 8.89 -0.35
C THR A 45 8.61 9.72 0.88
N GLY A 46 8.59 9.09 2.06
CA GLY A 46 8.12 9.71 3.28
C GLY A 46 6.61 9.93 3.33
N HIS A 47 5.80 9.28 2.48
CA HIS A 47 4.34 9.40 2.49
C HIS A 47 3.69 8.59 3.63
N PRO A 48 3.20 9.22 4.72
CA PRO A 48 2.82 8.47 5.92
C PRO A 48 1.46 7.76 5.84
N ILE A 49 0.54 8.22 4.99
CA ILE A 49 -0.85 7.77 5.02
C ILE A 49 -1.16 6.84 3.83
N MET A 50 -1.56 5.61 4.16
CA MET A 50 -2.10 4.66 3.20
C MET A 50 -3.53 4.26 3.58
N GLN A 51 -4.38 4.08 2.59
CA GLN A 51 -5.73 3.52 2.75
C GLN A 51 -5.76 2.07 2.26
N SER A 52 -6.64 1.25 2.82
CA SER A 52 -6.96 -0.04 2.20
C SER A 52 -7.50 0.17 0.79
N PHE A 53 -7.10 -0.67 -0.15
CA PHE A 53 -7.63 -0.67 -1.51
C PHE A 53 -8.54 -1.89 -1.77
N GLU A 54 -8.97 -2.55 -0.69
CA GLU A 54 -9.90 -3.68 -0.76
C GLU A 54 -11.35 -3.19 -0.85
N PRO A 55 -12.22 -3.88 -1.63
CA PRO A 55 -13.62 -3.52 -1.73
C PRO A 55 -14.34 -3.54 -0.38
N GLY A 56 -14.92 -2.41 0.02
CA GLY A 56 -15.69 -2.28 1.27
C GLY A 56 -14.86 -1.92 2.50
N GLU A 57 -13.54 -1.73 2.37
CA GLU A 57 -12.69 -1.20 3.44
C GLU A 57 -12.38 0.28 3.18
N ASP A 58 -12.59 1.14 4.18
CA ASP A 58 -12.27 2.58 4.10
C ASP A 58 -11.22 3.03 5.13
N TRP A 59 -10.73 2.10 5.96
CA TRP A 59 -9.77 2.42 7.01
C TRP A 59 -8.43 2.88 6.43
N ARG A 60 -7.75 3.72 7.20
CA ARG A 60 -6.45 4.29 6.84
C ARG A 60 -5.42 3.96 7.92
N TRP A 61 -4.15 3.97 7.52
CA TRP A 61 -3.03 3.71 8.40
C TRP A 61 -1.99 4.81 8.26
N CYS A 62 -1.58 5.38 9.40
CA CYS A 62 -0.45 6.30 9.47
C CYS A 62 0.81 5.54 9.92
N TYR A 63 1.83 5.50 9.06
CA TYR A 63 3.10 4.84 9.38
C TYR A 63 3.93 5.56 10.46
N ILE A 64 3.77 6.88 10.61
CA ILE A 64 4.48 7.67 11.62
C ILE A 64 3.88 7.43 13.00
N ASP A 65 2.57 7.61 13.13
CA ASP A 65 1.87 7.50 14.41
C ASP A 65 1.54 6.05 14.79
N GLN A 66 1.63 5.12 13.83
CA GLN A 66 1.27 3.71 13.99
C GLN A 66 -0.16 3.50 14.49
N ILE A 67 -1.09 4.28 13.94
CA ILE A 67 -2.52 4.22 14.27
C ILE A 67 -3.39 4.00 13.03
N TYR A 68 -4.55 3.41 13.28
CA TYR A 68 -5.66 3.43 12.33
C TYR A 68 -6.40 4.77 12.39
N LEU A 69 -6.71 5.33 11.22
CA LEU A 69 -7.45 6.58 11.02
C LEU A 69 -8.79 6.34 10.32
#